data_AF-A0A8J7B5Y6-F1
#
_entry.id   AF-A0A8J7B5Y6-F1
#
_cell.length_a   1.000
_cell.length_b   1.000
_cell.length_c   1.000
_cell.angle_alpha   90.00
_cell.angle_beta   90.00
_cell.angle_gamma   90.00
#
_symmetry.space_group_name_H-M   'P 1'
#
loop_
_entity.id
_entity.type
_entity.pdbx_description
1 polymer ?
#
loop_
_entity_poly.entity_id
_entity_poly.type
_entity_poly.pdbx_seq_one_letter_code
_entity_poly.pdbx_strand_id
1 'polypeptide(L)'
;MAEPITPSVSDRICKHMNKDHAESVLFYATVYGSQPTATAAEMESIDAEGMTLVVTVDGAQTPVRVPFDHTLEGAEDAHHTLVAMLKQAQT
;
A
#
# COMPACT_ATOMS: atom_id res chain seq x y z
N MET A 1 -7.34 -22.40 2.47
CA MET A 1 -8.24 -21.40 3.09
C MET A 1 -7.48 -20.10 3.03
N ALA A 2 -8.08 -19.04 2.51
CA ALA A 2 -7.44 -17.74 2.48
C ALA A 2 -7.22 -17.26 3.92
N GLU A 3 -6.00 -16.84 4.25
CA GLU A 3 -5.72 -16.26 5.56
C GLU A 3 -6.31 -14.84 5.58
N PRO A 4 -7.31 -14.56 6.45
CA PRO A 4 -7.99 -13.27 6.44
C PRO A 4 -7.02 -12.15 6.78
N ILE A 5 -7.23 -10.97 6.19
CA ILE A 5 -6.45 -9.77 6.51
C ILE A 5 -6.86 -9.28 7.89
N THR A 6 -6.25 -9.87 8.90
CA THR A 6 -6.36 -9.42 10.29
C THR A 6 -5.37 -8.27 10.53
N PRO A 7 -5.58 -7.43 11.55
CA PRO A 7 -4.64 -6.37 11.90
C PRO A 7 -3.20 -6.87 12.11
N SER A 8 -3.01 -8.09 12.62
CA SER A 8 -1.68 -8.70 12.78
C SER A 8 -1.01 -9.05 11.44
N VAL A 9 -1.78 -9.54 10.47
CA VAL A 9 -1.28 -9.82 9.11
C VAL A 9 -0.98 -8.51 8.40
N SER A 10 -1.87 -7.54 8.53
CA SER A 10 -1.73 -6.19 7.99
C SER A 10 -0.43 -5.53 8.47
N ASP A 11 -0.16 -5.54 9.78
CA ASP A 11 1.09 -5.00 10.36
C ASP A 11 2.34 -5.71 9.81
N ARG A 12 2.30 -7.04 9.63
CA ARG A 12 3.41 -7.78 9.02
C ARG A 12 3.64 -7.39 7.57
N ILE A 13 2.58 -7.24 6.78
CA ILE A 13 2.66 -6.79 5.38
C ILE A 13 3.23 -5.38 5.33
N CYS A 14 2.69 -4.45 6.13
CA CYS A 14 3.17 -3.06 6.18
C CYS A 14 4.66 -2.99 6.53
N LYS A 15 5.10 -3.72 7.56
CA LYS A 15 6.53 -3.78 7.94
C LYS A 15 7.42 -4.35 6.85
N HIS A 16 6.95 -5.39 6.15
CA HIS A 16 7.71 -5.97 5.04
C HIS A 16 7.80 -4.98 3.87
N MET A 17 6.68 -4.38 3.47
CA MET A 17 6.60 -3.40 2.39
C MET A 17 7.46 -2.17 2.69
N ASN A 18 7.38 -1.62 3.90
CA ASN A 18 8.17 -0.45 4.29
C ASN A 18 9.68 -0.75 4.38
N LYS A 19 10.06 -2.00 4.62
CA LYS A 19 11.47 -2.38 4.78
C LYS A 19 12.13 -2.83 3.48
N ASP A 20 11.43 -3.62 2.68
CA ASP A 20 11.96 -4.23 1.44
C ASP A 20 11.52 -3.45 0.18
N HIS A 21 10.40 -2.74 0.25
CA HIS A 21 9.72 -2.14 -0.89
C HIS A 21 9.29 -0.68 -0.66
N ALA A 22 10.03 0.08 0.16
CA ALA A 22 9.69 1.49 0.47
C ALA A 22 9.52 2.36 -0.79
N GLU A 23 10.35 2.13 -1.81
CA GLU A 23 10.24 2.83 -3.10
C GLU A 23 8.93 2.50 -3.84
N SER A 24 8.46 1.25 -3.74
CA SER A 24 7.17 0.84 -4.30
C SER A 24 6.01 1.50 -3.57
N VAL A 25 6.10 1.63 -2.24
CA VAL A 25 5.11 2.32 -1.42
C VAL A 25 5.02 3.80 -1.81
N LEU A 26 6.16 4.46 -2.01
CA LEU A 26 6.21 5.83 -2.53
C LEU A 26 5.60 5.92 -3.94
N PHE A 27 5.87 4.95 -4.79
CA PHE A 27 5.28 4.91 -6.12
C PHE A 27 3.75 4.74 -6.08
N TYR A 28 3.21 3.92 -5.18
CA TYR A 28 1.77 3.82 -5.01
C TYR A 28 1.15 5.13 -4.55
N ALA A 29 1.80 5.79 -3.59
CA ALA A 29 1.39 7.10 -3.09
C ALA A 29 1.37 8.18 -4.17
N THR A 30 2.36 8.19 -5.07
CA THR A 30 2.44 9.20 -6.14
C THR A 30 1.42 8.92 -7.26
N VAL A 31 1.29 7.66 -7.68
CA VAL A 31 0.41 7.25 -8.78
C VAL A 31 -1.05 7.13 -8.33
N TYR A 32 -1.32 6.33 -7.31
CA TYR A 32 -2.68 6.04 -6.84
C TYR A 32 -3.13 6.98 -5.74
N GLY A 33 -2.19 7.44 -4.90
CA GLY A 33 -2.48 8.37 -3.81
C GLY A 33 -2.69 9.82 -4.25
N SER A 34 -2.54 10.14 -5.55
CA SER A 34 -2.62 11.51 -6.08
C SER A 34 -1.64 12.49 -5.41
N GLN A 35 -0.49 11.99 -4.94
CA GLN A 35 0.56 12.79 -4.27
C GLN A 35 1.84 12.81 -5.09
N PRO A 36 1.88 13.48 -6.26
CA PRO A 36 3.04 13.46 -7.15
C PRO A 36 4.28 14.15 -6.54
N THR A 37 4.10 14.98 -5.52
CA THR A 37 5.16 15.70 -4.79
C THR A 37 5.63 14.97 -3.53
N ALA A 38 5.16 13.74 -3.28
CA ALA A 38 5.63 12.95 -2.14
C ALA A 38 7.12 12.62 -2.29
N THR A 39 7.88 12.80 -1.22
CA THR A 39 9.32 12.50 -1.14
C THR A 39 9.60 11.19 -0.40
N ALA A 40 8.67 10.76 0.45
CA ALA A 40 8.70 9.46 1.12
C ALA A 40 7.27 8.96 1.31
N ALA A 41 7.08 7.65 1.43
CA ALA A 41 5.81 7.07 1.84
C ALA A 41 6.01 5.78 2.60
N GLU A 42 5.12 5.54 3.54
CA GLU A 42 5.11 4.36 4.40
C GLU A 42 3.68 3.81 4.42
N MET A 43 3.55 2.49 4.33
CA MET A 43 2.28 1.81 4.49
C MET A 43 1.94 1.77 5.99
N GLU A 44 0.81 2.34 6.36
CA GLU A 44 0.33 2.39 7.74
C GLU A 44 -0.54 1.17 8.06
N SER A 45 -1.46 0.82 7.17
CA SER A 45 -2.37 -0.32 7.33
C SER A 45 -2.92 -0.77 5.99
N ILE A 46 -3.25 -2.05 5.87
CA ILE A 46 -3.93 -2.64 4.72
C ILE A 46 -5.16 -3.44 5.17
N ASP A 47 -6.29 -3.21 4.50
CA ASP A 47 -7.57 -3.87 4.72
C ASP A 47 -8.06 -4.53 3.42
N ALA A 48 -9.12 -5.33 3.51
CA ALA A 48 -9.71 -5.97 2.33
C ALA A 48 -10.25 -4.98 1.29
N GLU A 49 -10.60 -3.76 1.69
CA GLU A 49 -11.16 -2.74 0.79
C GLU A 49 -10.10 -1.77 0.24
N GLY A 50 -8.92 -1.71 0.84
CA GLY A 50 -7.90 -0.72 0.48
C GLY A 50 -6.71 -0.69 1.43
N MET A 51 -5.71 0.10 1.08
CA MET A 51 -4.55 0.37 1.94
C MET A 51 -4.46 1.84 2.32
N THR A 52 -3.96 2.09 3.52
CA THR A 52 -3.66 3.42 4.05
C THR A 52 -2.15 3.61 4.03
N LEU A 53 -1.72 4.67 3.36
CA LEU A 53 -0.34 5.06 3.16
C LEU A 53 -0.14 6.43 3.82
N VAL A 54 0.95 6.61 4.56
CA VAL A 54 1.36 7.90 5.08
C VAL A 54 2.49 8.42 4.20
N VAL A 55 2.23 9.52 3.51
CA VAL A 55 3.17 10.12 2.57
C VAL A 55 3.79 11.37 3.18
N THR A 56 5.05 11.61 2.92
CA THR A 56 5.73 12.85 3.33
C THR A 56 5.80 13.78 2.13
N VAL A 57 5.12 14.92 2.23
CA VAL A 57 5.10 15.97 1.20
C VAL A 57 5.58 17.27 1.86
N ASP A 58 6.62 17.89 1.33
CA ASP A 58 7.20 19.12 1.88
C ASP A 58 7.59 19.01 3.38
N GLY A 59 7.93 17.81 3.84
CA GLY A 59 8.24 17.53 5.24
C GLY A 59 7.03 17.31 6.16
N ALA A 60 5.81 17.37 5.63
CA ALA A 60 4.57 17.05 6.35
C ALA A 60 4.07 15.65 6.00
N GLN A 61 3.72 14.86 7.01
CA GLN A 61 3.13 13.54 6.82
C GLN A 61 1.62 13.66 6.60
N THR A 62 1.14 13.12 5.49
CA THR A 62 -0.27 13.14 5.07
C THR A 62 -0.75 11.70 4.88
N PRO A 63 -1.80 11.26 5.59
CA PRO A 63 -2.41 9.97 5.36
C PRO A 63 -3.23 9.99 4.07
N VAL A 64 -3.09 8.93 3.28
CA VAL A 64 -3.70 8.74 1.97
C VAL A 64 -4.27 7.33 1.91
N ARG A 65 -5.57 7.22 1.61
CA ARG A 65 -6.21 5.92 1.45
C ARG A 65 -6.35 5.59 -0.02
N VAL A 66 -5.80 4.45 -0.42
CA VAL A 66 -5.88 3.90 -1.77
C VAL A 66 -6.86 2.72 -1.74
N PRO A 67 -8.07 2.86 -2.29
CA PRO A 67 -9.00 1.74 -2.41
C PRO A 67 -8.50 0.72 -3.44
N PHE A 68 -8.78 -0.56 -3.21
CA PHE A 68 -8.57 -1.60 -4.21
C PHE A 68 -9.78 -1.69 -5.15
N ASP A 69 -9.55 -2.20 -6.37
CA ASP A 69 -10.60 -2.38 -7.37
C ASP A 69 -11.56 -3.53 -7.01
N HIS A 70 -11.10 -4.44 -6.13
CA HIS A 70 -11.88 -5.54 -5.59
C HIS A 70 -11.62 -5.75 -4.10
N THR A 71 -12.53 -6.47 -3.43
CA THR A 71 -12.34 -6.86 -2.03
C THR A 71 -11.35 -8.02 -1.94
N LEU A 72 -10.27 -7.83 -1.21
CA LEU A 72 -9.26 -8.86 -1.03
C LEU A 72 -9.83 -10.04 -0.24
N GLU A 73 -9.67 -11.25 -0.78
CA GLU A 73 -10.15 -12.47 -0.12
C GLU A 73 -9.22 -12.93 1.02
N GLY A 74 -7.97 -12.46 1.04
CA GLY A 74 -7.01 -12.76 2.09
C GLY A 74 -5.62 -12.18 1.83
N ALA A 75 -4.67 -12.57 2.68
CA ALA A 75 -3.29 -12.07 2.65
C ALA A 75 -2.55 -12.37 1.33
N GLU A 76 -2.76 -13.56 0.76
CA GLU A 76 -2.19 -13.94 -0.54
C GLU A 76 -2.72 -13.04 -1.66
N ASP A 77 -4.03 -12.76 -1.65
CA ASP A 77 -4.66 -11.88 -2.63
C ASP A 77 -4.19 -10.43 -2.50
N ALA A 78 -3.97 -9.96 -1.26
CA ALA A 78 -3.35 -8.66 -0.99
C ALA A 78 -1.99 -8.54 -1.68
N HIS A 79 -1.14 -9.54 -1.49
CA HIS A 79 0.19 -9.56 -2.11
C HIS A 79 0.11 -9.56 -3.64
N HIS A 80 -0.75 -10.41 -4.21
CA HIS A 80 -0.97 -10.46 -5.66
C HIS A 80 -1.47 -9.13 -6.22
N THR A 81 -2.43 -8.50 -5.53
CA THR A 81 -3.01 -7.21 -5.92
C THR A 81 -1.97 -6.11 -5.90
N LEU A 82 -1.16 -6.01 -4.85
CA LEU A 82 -0.07 -5.04 -4.78
C LEU A 82 0.91 -5.23 -5.95
N VAL A 83 1.40 -6.46 -6.17
CA VAL A 83 2.31 -6.76 -7.28
C VAL A 83 1.69 -6.42 -8.64
N ALA A 84 0.39 -6.70 -8.82
CA ALA A 84 -0.33 -6.35 -10.04
C ALA A 84 -0.44 -4.84 -10.24
N MET A 85 -0.75 -4.07 -9.19
CA MET A 85 -0.76 -2.60 -9.24
C MET A 85 0.62 -2.04 -9.61
N LEU A 86 1.70 -2.57 -9.02
CA LEU A 86 3.06 -2.14 -9.35
C LEU A 86 3.36 -2.31 -10.84
N LYS A 87 3.03 -3.50 -11.38
CA LYS A 87 3.28 -3.83 -12.78
C LYS A 87 2.46 -2.95 -13.72
N GLN A 88 1.20 -2.70 -13.38
CA GLN A 88 0.31 -1.82 -14.17
C GLN A 88 0.84 -0.39 -14.22
N ALA A 89 1.31 0.13 -13.10
CA ALA A 89 1.81 1.50 -13.02
C ALA A 89 3.20 1.71 -13.65
N GLN A 90 3.93 0.63 -13.99
CA GLN A 90 5.22 0.68 -14.71
C GLN A 90 5.08 0.63 -16.25
N THR A 91 3.86 0.55 -16.79
CA THR A 91 3.58 0.47 -18.24
C THR A 91 3.11 1.81 -18.80
#